data_AF-A0A7Z8Y9F2-F1
#
_entry.id   AF-A0A7Z8Y9F2-F1
#
_cell.length_a   1.000
_cell.length_b   1.000
_cell.length_c   1.000
_cell.angle_alpha   90.00
_cell.angle_beta   90.00
_cell.angle_gamma   90.00
#
_symmetry.space_group_name_H-M   'P 1'
#
loop_
_entity.id
_entity.type
_entity.pdbx_description
1 polymer ?
#
loop_
_entity_poly.entity_id
_entity_poly.type
_entity_poly.pdbx_seq_one_letter_code
_entity_poly.pdbx_strand_id
1 'polypeptide(L)'
;MRIAALAVGALGIDVVSTRQPYTETDDFVQGAVLDSRGRHWIIKAPKNPTAATILEAEAALAPQLLDALRAGALPFDIMRPAGFVDLEEGGRAVAFPEPLGRPRAFTALPLEQIRSLGRGIASIHNLDPEVVARSGLPVYTGRQWADRMAAELSQAVLEVEIPPILRRRWEAAFADNDLWNFTPTVIHGDVASENFLWSNGQLSTVLGFGEAAVGDPARDLAQLLELDDAEWTAFIESYENTRGFQLSDADFNRIVLTSEMAIVRWLLYGVRTHSEEIRNDAVQMLGDLADQVRWEPPLTEPASPGTAPAPQTEVQGPVTVIEPAAMAQTIPAPAPAPVSPKNASPANGSPANAAAETSAETGAETDAETSPETGVEPEKSAKNPSA
;
A
#
# COMPACT_ATOMS: atom_id res chain seq x y z
N MET A 1 0.25 3.25 28.92
CA MET A 1 0.14 1.77 28.94
C MET A 1 1.47 1.13 29.33
N ARG A 2 1.49 0.02 30.07
CA ARG A 2 2.76 -0.71 30.38
C ARG A 2 2.91 -1.94 29.47
N ILE A 3 3.72 -1.82 28.41
CA ILE A 3 3.95 -2.88 27.39
C ILE A 3 4.33 -4.22 28.01
N ALA A 4 5.22 -4.23 29.03
CA ALA A 4 5.60 -5.47 29.70
C ALA A 4 4.41 -6.18 30.37
N ALA A 5 3.48 -5.44 30.97
CA ALA A 5 2.30 -6.03 31.59
C ALA A 5 1.34 -6.64 30.55
N LEU A 6 1.17 -5.95 29.41
CA LEU A 6 0.39 -6.47 28.29
C LEU A 6 1.00 -7.76 27.73
N ALA A 7 2.33 -7.82 27.61
CA ALA A 7 3.03 -9.02 27.16
C ALA A 7 2.84 -10.21 28.11
N VAL A 8 2.94 -9.98 29.42
CA VAL A 8 2.67 -11.00 30.45
C VAL A 8 1.23 -11.49 30.34
N GLY A 9 0.26 -10.59 30.22
CA GLY A 9 -1.16 -10.94 30.09
C GLY A 9 -1.46 -11.73 28.81
N ALA A 10 -0.88 -11.31 27.68
CA ALA A 10 -1.17 -11.90 26.37
C ALA A 10 -0.51 -13.27 26.15
N LEU A 11 0.69 -13.48 26.70
CA LEU A 11 1.52 -14.65 26.38
C LEU A 11 1.83 -15.54 27.59
N GLY A 12 1.60 -15.08 28.83
CA GLY A 12 2.01 -15.80 30.03
C GLY A 12 3.53 -16.00 30.16
N ILE A 13 4.31 -15.03 29.69
CA ILE A 13 5.79 -15.07 29.67
C ILE A 13 6.41 -14.25 30.81
N ASP A 14 7.63 -14.62 31.19
CA ASP A 14 8.47 -13.78 32.06
C ASP A 14 9.22 -12.74 31.22
N VAL A 15 8.84 -11.47 31.33
CA VAL A 15 9.49 -10.36 30.62
C VAL A 15 10.76 -9.93 31.35
N VAL A 16 11.88 -9.93 30.64
CA VAL A 16 13.20 -9.51 31.17
C VAL A 16 13.48 -8.05 30.87
N SER A 17 13.09 -7.54 29.70
CA SER A 17 13.29 -6.14 29.32
C SER A 17 12.30 -5.66 28.27
N THR A 18 11.88 -4.41 28.35
CA THR A 18 11.28 -3.67 27.21
C THR A 18 12.39 -3.07 26.33
N ARG A 19 12.16 -2.98 25.02
CA ARG A 19 13.15 -2.54 24.04
C ARG A 19 12.53 -1.57 23.03
N GLN A 20 13.40 -0.95 22.23
CA GLN A 20 13.01 -0.30 20.99
C GLN A 20 12.70 -1.38 19.91
N PRO A 21 11.80 -1.11 18.95
CA PRO A 21 11.04 0.13 18.81
C PRO A 21 9.91 0.25 19.84
N TYR A 22 9.76 1.45 20.39
CA TYR A 22 8.52 1.90 21.03
C TYR A 22 7.94 3.01 20.17
N THR A 23 6.71 2.81 19.70
CA THR A 23 6.01 3.76 18.83
C THR A 23 4.66 4.04 19.44
N GLU A 24 4.30 5.31 19.52
CA GLU A 24 2.98 5.75 19.96
C GLU A 24 2.44 6.74 18.95
N THR A 25 1.28 6.39 18.39
CA THR A 25 0.51 7.19 17.42
C THR A 25 -0.84 7.55 18.04
N ASP A 26 -1.71 8.18 17.27
CA ASP A 26 -3.11 8.42 17.68
C ASP A 26 -3.90 7.10 17.76
N ASP A 27 -3.54 6.11 16.94
CA ASP A 27 -4.27 4.84 16.82
C ASP A 27 -3.68 3.72 17.67
N PHE A 28 -2.35 3.63 17.77
CA PHE A 28 -1.68 2.49 18.39
C PHE A 28 -0.57 2.90 19.34
N VAL A 29 -0.43 2.10 20.41
CA VAL A 29 0.82 1.98 21.17
C VAL A 29 1.46 0.64 20.79
N GLN A 30 2.71 0.68 20.35
CA GLN A 30 3.49 -0.51 20.01
C GLN A 30 4.80 -0.52 20.79
N GLY A 31 5.21 -1.68 21.31
CA GLY A 31 6.49 -1.82 21.99
C GLY A 31 7.09 -3.21 21.92
N ALA A 32 8.43 -3.27 21.89
CA ALA A 32 9.18 -4.51 21.89
C ALA A 32 9.50 -5.04 23.29
N VAL A 33 9.54 -6.36 23.44
CA VAL A 33 9.79 -7.07 24.70
C VAL A 33 10.66 -8.31 24.48
N LEU A 34 11.57 -8.55 25.41
CA LEU A 34 12.39 -9.76 25.50
C LEU A 34 11.90 -10.63 26.66
N ASP A 35 11.70 -11.91 26.39
CA ASP A 35 11.38 -12.89 27.44
C ASP A 35 12.60 -13.60 28.03
N SER A 36 12.40 -14.32 29.13
CA SER A 36 13.44 -15.08 29.84
C SER A 36 14.07 -16.21 29.02
N ARG A 37 13.45 -16.59 27.90
CA ARG A 37 13.96 -17.60 26.95
C ARG A 37 14.69 -16.97 25.77
N GLY A 38 14.88 -15.65 25.77
CA GLY A 38 15.55 -14.92 24.71
C GLY A 38 14.69 -14.68 23.47
N ARG A 39 13.38 -14.91 23.52
CA ARG A 39 12.47 -14.64 22.39
C ARG A 39 12.08 -13.16 22.39
N HIS A 40 11.99 -12.60 21.19
CA HIS A 40 11.64 -11.21 20.96
C HIS A 40 10.19 -11.11 20.48
N TRP A 41 9.47 -10.15 21.06
CA TRP A 41 8.05 -9.95 20.84
C TRP A 41 7.75 -8.48 20.57
N ILE A 42 6.75 -8.22 19.73
CA ILE A 42 6.13 -6.92 19.53
C ILE A 42 4.72 -6.98 20.09
N ILE A 43 4.38 -6.03 20.95
CA ILE A 43 3.02 -5.87 21.48
C ILE A 43 2.41 -4.65 20.81
N LYS A 44 1.24 -4.82 20.20
CA LYS A 44 0.46 -3.75 19.57
C LYS A 44 -0.87 -3.61 20.31
N ALA A 45 -1.17 -2.41 20.79
CA ALA A 45 -2.39 -2.11 21.52
C ALA A 45 -3.12 -0.93 20.86
N PRO A 46 -4.41 -1.06 20.54
CA PRO A 46 -5.20 0.04 19.99
C PRO A 46 -5.51 1.08 21.07
N LYS A 47 -5.63 2.35 20.67
CA LYS A 47 -6.01 3.50 21.52
C LYS A 47 -7.45 3.94 21.31
N ASN A 48 -8.11 3.46 20.27
CA ASN A 48 -9.48 3.82 19.92
C ASN A 48 -10.23 2.66 19.22
N PRO A 49 -11.57 2.71 19.11
CA PRO A 49 -12.37 1.62 18.52
C PRO A 49 -12.05 1.31 17.05
N THR A 50 -11.67 2.33 16.27
CA THR A 50 -11.28 2.14 14.86
C THR A 50 -9.99 1.33 14.78
N ALA A 51 -8.96 1.74 15.52
CA ALA A 51 -7.70 1.02 15.65
C ALA A 51 -7.89 -0.42 16.15
N ALA A 52 -8.81 -0.63 17.09
CA ALA A 52 -9.15 -1.97 17.57
C ALA A 52 -9.73 -2.84 16.45
N THR A 53 -10.62 -2.29 15.63
CA THR A 53 -11.21 -3.00 14.48
C THR A 53 -10.15 -3.40 13.44
N ILE A 54 -9.20 -2.51 13.16
CA ILE A 54 -8.08 -2.78 12.24
C ILE A 54 -7.19 -3.90 12.77
N LEU A 55 -6.88 -3.90 14.07
CA LEU A 55 -6.07 -4.95 14.68
C LEU A 55 -6.80 -6.31 14.72
N GLU A 56 -8.12 -6.30 14.92
CA GLU A 56 -8.95 -7.50 14.80
C GLU A 56 -8.93 -8.06 13.38
N ALA A 57 -9.09 -7.21 12.36
CA ALA A 57 -9.03 -7.59 10.96
C ALA A 57 -7.67 -8.21 10.61
N GLU A 58 -6.56 -7.57 11.04
CA GLU A 58 -5.20 -8.08 10.85
C GLU A 58 -5.03 -9.47 11.49
N ALA A 59 -5.51 -9.64 12.73
CA ALA A 59 -5.43 -10.91 13.44
C ALA A 59 -6.31 -12.01 12.81
N ALA A 60 -7.48 -11.66 12.28
CA ALA A 60 -8.42 -12.58 11.65
C ALA A 60 -7.95 -13.09 10.27
N LEU A 61 -7.14 -12.29 9.57
CA LEU A 61 -6.59 -12.63 8.25
C LEU A 61 -5.29 -13.45 8.31
N ALA A 62 -4.52 -13.31 9.40
CA ALA A 62 -3.22 -13.95 9.55
C ALA A 62 -3.19 -15.48 9.30
N PRO A 63 -4.19 -16.30 9.72
CA PRO A 63 -4.18 -17.74 9.43
C PRO A 63 -4.23 -18.05 7.93
N GLN A 64 -5.04 -17.32 7.16
CA GLN A 64 -5.22 -17.53 5.72
C GLN A 64 -3.99 -17.06 4.95
N LEU A 65 -3.37 -15.95 5.36
CA LEU A 65 -2.09 -15.51 4.81
C LEU A 65 -0.96 -16.50 5.10
N LEU A 66 -0.97 -17.13 6.29
CA LEU A 66 -0.01 -18.17 6.63
C LEU A 66 -0.18 -19.41 5.74
N ASP A 67 -1.40 -19.81 5.42
CA ASP A 67 -1.65 -20.92 4.50
C ASP A 67 -1.20 -20.57 3.08
N ALA A 68 -1.47 -19.34 2.60
CA ALA A 68 -0.98 -18.85 1.31
C ALA A 68 0.55 -18.81 1.25
N LEU A 69 1.21 -18.34 2.30
CA LEU A 69 2.67 -18.34 2.43
C LEU A 69 3.23 -19.77 2.38
N ARG A 70 2.63 -20.72 3.13
CA ARG A 70 3.05 -22.13 3.11
C ARG A 70 2.85 -22.81 1.76
N ALA A 71 1.85 -22.37 1.00
CA ALA A 71 1.63 -22.80 -0.38
C ALA A 71 2.60 -22.16 -1.39
N GLY A 72 3.44 -21.22 -0.95
CA GLY A 72 4.42 -20.53 -1.80
C GLY A 72 3.82 -19.37 -2.61
N ALA A 73 2.61 -18.89 -2.27
CA ALA A 73 1.96 -17.78 -2.97
C ALA A 73 2.52 -16.40 -2.57
N LEU A 74 3.17 -16.30 -1.41
CA LEU A 74 3.77 -15.06 -0.90
C LEU A 74 5.30 -15.19 -0.82
N PRO A 75 6.07 -14.23 -1.37
CA PRO A 75 7.53 -14.27 -1.34
C PRO A 75 8.14 -13.65 -0.07
N PHE A 76 7.32 -13.27 0.90
CA PHE A 76 7.70 -12.58 2.14
C PHE A 76 6.96 -13.18 3.34
N ASP A 77 7.46 -12.95 4.55
CA ASP A 77 6.78 -13.37 5.78
C ASP A 77 5.65 -12.40 6.20
N ILE A 78 4.75 -12.85 7.07
CA ILE A 78 3.63 -12.07 7.61
C ILE A 78 3.59 -12.12 9.13
N MET A 79 2.94 -11.12 9.74
CA MET A 79 2.72 -11.09 11.19
C MET A 79 1.70 -12.13 11.63
N ARG A 80 2.00 -12.82 12.74
CA ARG A 80 1.15 -13.88 13.29
C ARG A 80 0.84 -13.60 14.75
N PRO A 81 -0.43 -13.40 15.13
CA PRO A 81 -0.81 -13.29 16.54
C PRO A 81 -0.37 -14.54 17.31
N ALA A 82 0.37 -14.33 18.39
CA ALA A 82 0.80 -15.39 19.31
C ALA A 82 -0.03 -15.42 20.61
N GLY A 83 -0.69 -14.33 20.93
CA GLY A 83 -1.57 -14.21 22.10
C GLY A 83 -2.21 -12.83 22.18
N PHE A 84 -3.19 -12.68 23.08
CA PHE A 84 -3.95 -11.45 23.25
C PHE A 84 -4.36 -11.22 24.70
N VAL A 85 -4.58 -9.97 25.05
CA VAL A 85 -5.12 -9.57 26.37
C VAL A 85 -6.13 -8.44 26.18
N ASP A 86 -7.28 -8.55 26.84
CA ASP A 86 -8.32 -7.53 26.79
C ASP A 86 -7.86 -6.24 27.47
N LEU A 87 -8.29 -5.10 26.91
CA LEU A 87 -8.00 -3.77 27.42
C LEU A 87 -9.19 -3.23 28.21
N GLU A 88 -8.92 -2.50 29.29
CA GLU A 88 -9.95 -1.89 30.13
C GLU A 88 -10.84 -0.91 29.35
N GLU A 89 -10.25 -0.19 28.40
CA GLU A 89 -10.88 0.83 27.55
C GLU A 89 -11.61 0.23 26.33
N GLY A 90 -11.57 -1.10 26.16
CA GLY A 90 -12.17 -1.84 25.05
C GLY A 90 -11.16 -2.27 23.97
N GLY A 91 -11.47 -3.38 23.29
CA GLY A 91 -10.55 -4.03 22.37
C GLY A 91 -9.51 -4.91 23.09
N ARG A 92 -8.54 -5.44 22.34
CA ARG A 92 -7.47 -6.29 22.87
C ARG A 92 -6.11 -5.85 22.34
N ALA A 93 -5.09 -5.93 23.18
CA ALA A 93 -3.71 -5.88 22.72
C ALA A 93 -3.31 -7.25 22.18
N VAL A 94 -2.51 -7.25 21.11
CA VAL A 94 -2.07 -8.47 20.44
C VAL A 94 -0.54 -8.54 20.51
N ALA A 95 -0.04 -9.72 20.86
CA ALA A 95 1.37 -10.02 20.89
C ALA A 95 1.79 -10.81 19.65
N PHE A 96 2.86 -10.37 19.00
CA PHE A 96 3.42 -10.96 17.80
C PHE A 96 4.88 -11.31 18.04
N PRO A 97 5.42 -12.39 17.45
CA PRO A 97 6.87 -12.54 17.32
C PRO A 97 7.46 -11.30 16.62
N GLU A 98 8.65 -10.87 17.02
CA GLU A 98 9.32 -9.75 16.34
C GLU A 98 9.60 -10.13 14.87
N PRO A 99 9.13 -9.32 13.89
CA PRO A 99 9.33 -9.62 12.48
C PRO A 99 10.78 -9.38 12.06
N LEU A 100 11.20 -10.03 10.98
CA LEU A 100 12.53 -9.86 10.43
C LEU A 100 12.57 -8.65 9.49
N GLY A 101 13.62 -7.84 9.64
CA GLY A 101 13.92 -6.74 8.72
C GLY A 101 13.62 -5.38 9.32
N ARG A 102 13.75 -4.34 8.48
CA ARG A 102 13.50 -2.94 8.86
C ARG A 102 12.79 -2.21 7.73
N PRO A 103 11.92 -1.24 8.06
CA PRO A 103 11.29 -0.42 7.04
C PRO A 103 12.32 0.46 6.35
N ARG A 104 12.03 0.82 5.11
CA ARG A 104 12.82 1.75 4.29
C ARG A 104 11.86 2.53 3.41
N ALA A 105 12.06 3.85 3.32
CA ALA A 105 11.33 4.69 2.38
C ALA A 105 11.46 4.14 0.96
N PHE A 106 10.36 4.11 0.19
CA PHE A 106 10.37 3.51 -1.14
C PHE A 106 11.33 4.22 -2.08
N THR A 107 11.37 5.55 -2.03
CA THR A 107 12.29 6.42 -2.80
C THR A 107 13.77 6.30 -2.40
N ALA A 108 14.09 5.51 -1.37
CA ALA A 108 15.46 5.21 -0.96
C ALA A 108 15.88 3.77 -1.31
N LEU A 109 15.00 3.01 -1.98
CA LEU A 109 15.27 1.65 -2.37
C LEU A 109 16.09 1.60 -3.68
N PRO A 110 17.16 0.79 -3.73
CA PRO A 110 17.78 0.44 -5.01
C PRO A 110 16.79 -0.21 -5.98
N LEU A 111 17.04 -0.10 -7.28
CA LEU A 111 16.14 -0.60 -8.33
C LEU A 111 15.85 -2.11 -8.22
N GLU A 112 16.78 -2.94 -7.73
CA GLU A 112 16.48 -4.36 -7.49
C GLU A 112 15.45 -4.58 -6.37
N GLN A 113 15.46 -3.71 -5.36
CA GLN A 113 14.50 -3.73 -4.26
C GLN A 113 13.15 -3.19 -4.73
N ILE A 114 13.13 -2.14 -5.56
CA ILE A 114 11.91 -1.66 -6.22
C ILE A 114 11.24 -2.76 -7.05
N ARG A 115 12.02 -3.54 -7.83
CA ARG A 115 11.47 -4.71 -8.53
C ARG A 115 10.94 -5.79 -7.57
N SER A 116 11.58 -5.95 -6.40
CA SER A 116 11.10 -6.87 -5.37
C SER A 116 9.79 -6.39 -4.74
N LEU A 117 9.61 -5.08 -4.59
CA LEU A 117 8.37 -4.47 -4.12
C LEU A 117 7.23 -4.72 -5.10
N GLY A 118 7.46 -4.52 -6.41
CA GLY A 118 6.47 -4.80 -7.45
C GLY A 118 6.05 -6.27 -7.48
N ARG A 119 7.00 -7.22 -7.38
CA ARG A 119 6.69 -8.65 -7.21
C ARG A 119 5.89 -8.94 -5.93
N GLY A 120 6.24 -8.28 -4.81
CA GLY A 120 5.58 -8.45 -3.53
C GLY A 120 4.11 -8.04 -3.59
N ILE A 121 3.83 -6.81 -4.05
CA ILE A 121 2.46 -6.30 -4.19
C ILE A 121 1.67 -7.14 -5.21
N ALA A 122 2.28 -7.50 -6.35
CA ALA A 122 1.63 -8.38 -7.31
C ALA A 122 1.27 -9.75 -6.73
N SER A 123 2.10 -10.30 -5.83
CA SER A 123 1.82 -11.57 -5.14
C SER A 123 0.61 -11.47 -4.22
N ILE A 124 0.41 -10.33 -3.54
CA ILE A 124 -0.81 -10.04 -2.77
C ILE A 124 -2.02 -10.02 -3.72
N HIS A 125 -1.92 -9.30 -4.83
CA HIS A 125 -3.02 -9.18 -5.81
C HIS A 125 -3.31 -10.48 -6.58
N ASN A 126 -2.40 -11.45 -6.55
CA ASN A 126 -2.58 -12.78 -7.13
C ASN A 126 -3.18 -13.80 -6.14
N LEU A 127 -3.38 -13.43 -4.87
CA LEU A 127 -4.06 -14.30 -3.91
C LEU A 127 -5.50 -14.55 -4.36
N ASP A 128 -6.00 -15.75 -4.06
CA ASP A 128 -7.42 -16.07 -4.22
C ASP A 128 -8.25 -15.12 -3.32
N PRO A 129 -9.25 -14.41 -3.86
CA PRO A 129 -10.20 -13.60 -3.08
C PRO A 129 -10.81 -14.33 -1.87
N GLU A 130 -10.90 -15.66 -1.92
CA GLU A 130 -11.37 -16.51 -0.82
C GLU A 130 -10.49 -16.39 0.44
N VAL A 131 -9.21 -16.03 0.30
CA VAL A 131 -8.30 -15.73 1.43
C VAL A 131 -8.88 -14.64 2.33
N VAL A 132 -9.45 -13.60 1.73
CA VAL A 132 -10.05 -12.46 2.44
C VAL A 132 -11.48 -12.80 2.87
N ALA A 133 -12.29 -13.39 1.97
CA ALA A 133 -13.68 -13.71 2.25
C ALA A 133 -13.85 -14.63 3.47
N ARG A 134 -12.99 -15.65 3.61
CA ARG A 134 -13.00 -16.59 4.75
C ARG A 134 -12.63 -15.96 6.09
N SER A 135 -11.95 -14.83 6.06
CA SER A 135 -11.61 -14.06 7.27
C SER A 135 -12.70 -13.06 7.66
N GLY A 136 -13.81 -13.02 6.92
CA GLY A 136 -14.93 -12.11 7.16
C GLY A 136 -14.62 -10.67 6.76
N LEU A 137 -13.56 -10.45 5.98
CA LEU A 137 -13.16 -9.14 5.51
C LEU A 137 -13.96 -8.72 4.25
N PRO A 138 -14.02 -7.42 3.94
CA PRO A 138 -14.86 -6.92 2.88
C PRO A 138 -14.47 -7.44 1.48
N VAL A 139 -15.49 -7.75 0.68
CA VAL A 139 -15.34 -8.15 -0.72
C VAL A 139 -16.21 -7.26 -1.58
N TYR A 140 -15.59 -6.54 -2.51
CA TYR A 140 -16.25 -5.57 -3.36
C TYR A 140 -16.13 -5.94 -4.84
N THR A 141 -17.21 -5.72 -5.57
CA THR A 141 -17.16 -5.56 -7.04
C THR A 141 -16.61 -4.19 -7.41
N GLY A 142 -16.19 -4.00 -8.67
CA GLY A 142 -15.69 -2.71 -9.14
C GLY A 142 -16.70 -1.56 -8.94
N ARG A 143 -17.98 -1.82 -9.20
CA ARG A 143 -19.06 -0.84 -8.97
C ARG A 143 -19.22 -0.49 -7.48
N GLN A 144 -19.21 -1.48 -6.60
CA GLN A 144 -19.30 -1.23 -5.15
C GLN A 144 -18.09 -0.45 -4.62
N TRP A 145 -16.89 -0.69 -5.18
CA TRP A 145 -15.70 0.06 -4.84
C TRP A 145 -15.82 1.54 -5.23
N ALA A 146 -16.31 1.79 -6.44
CA ALA A 146 -16.58 3.13 -6.93
C ALA A 146 -17.64 3.88 -6.09
N ASP A 147 -18.73 3.18 -5.71
CA ASP A 147 -19.79 3.76 -4.87
C ASP A 147 -19.27 4.12 -3.48
N ARG A 148 -18.35 3.32 -2.94
CA ARG A 148 -17.65 3.63 -1.68
C ARG A 148 -16.83 4.92 -1.80
N MET A 149 -16.01 5.05 -2.85
CA MET A 149 -15.21 6.26 -3.09
C MET A 149 -16.10 7.50 -3.31
N ALA A 150 -17.22 7.34 -4.02
CA ALA A 150 -18.21 8.40 -4.20
C ALA A 150 -18.89 8.82 -2.89
N ALA A 151 -19.13 7.86 -1.98
CA ALA A 151 -19.64 8.15 -0.64
C ALA A 151 -18.62 8.93 0.21
N GLU A 152 -17.32 8.60 0.13
CA GLU A 152 -16.25 9.38 0.78
C GLU A 152 -16.24 10.83 0.29
N LEU A 153 -16.29 11.05 -1.04
CA LEU A 153 -16.40 12.39 -1.60
C LEU A 153 -17.66 13.13 -1.09
N SER A 154 -18.79 12.43 -1.05
CA SER A 154 -20.06 13.01 -0.59
C SER A 154 -19.99 13.48 0.86
N GLN A 155 -19.25 12.77 1.74
CA GLN A 155 -19.01 13.22 3.11
C GLN A 155 -18.11 14.48 3.13
N ALA A 156 -17.03 14.48 2.36
CA ALA A 156 -16.09 15.61 2.33
C ALA A 156 -16.75 16.92 1.84
N VAL A 157 -17.68 16.83 0.91
CA VAL A 157 -18.46 17.99 0.40
C VAL A 157 -19.34 18.62 1.49
N LEU A 158 -19.68 17.91 2.56
CA LEU A 158 -20.40 18.48 3.71
C LEU A 158 -19.49 19.31 4.62
N GLU A 159 -18.18 19.04 4.59
CA GLU A 159 -17.19 19.61 5.52
C GLU A 159 -16.48 20.83 4.92
N VAL A 160 -16.14 20.78 3.62
CA VAL A 160 -15.42 21.86 2.93
C VAL A 160 -15.91 22.05 1.48
N GLU A 161 -15.61 23.21 0.90
CA GLU A 161 -15.84 23.44 -0.53
C GLU A 161 -14.75 22.74 -1.36
N ILE A 162 -15.14 21.69 -2.09
CA ILE A 162 -14.27 21.01 -3.04
C ILE A 162 -14.22 21.81 -4.36
N PRO A 163 -13.02 22.10 -4.91
CA PRO A 163 -12.89 22.81 -6.18
C PRO A 163 -13.75 22.16 -7.30
N PRO A 164 -14.60 22.94 -8.01
CA PRO A 164 -15.56 22.37 -8.96
C PRO A 164 -14.93 21.53 -10.08
N ILE A 165 -13.70 21.84 -10.48
CA ILE A 165 -12.96 21.07 -11.50
C ILE A 165 -12.65 19.65 -11.02
N LEU A 166 -12.22 19.49 -9.77
CA LEU A 166 -11.94 18.20 -9.15
C LEU A 166 -13.22 17.42 -8.94
N ARG A 167 -14.23 18.07 -8.37
CA ARG A 167 -15.54 17.45 -8.14
C ARG A 167 -16.12 16.86 -9.43
N ARG A 168 -16.16 17.64 -10.52
CA ARG A 168 -16.67 17.17 -11.82
C ARG A 168 -15.80 16.03 -12.39
N ARG A 169 -14.48 16.13 -12.27
CA ARG A 169 -13.52 15.11 -12.73
C ARG A 169 -13.76 13.77 -12.00
N TRP A 170 -13.90 13.81 -10.68
CA TRP A 170 -14.13 12.61 -9.87
C TRP A 170 -15.53 12.03 -10.07
N GLU A 171 -16.58 12.87 -10.07
CA GLU A 171 -17.96 12.42 -10.32
C GLU A 171 -18.10 11.76 -11.71
N ALA A 172 -17.45 12.31 -12.74
CA ALA A 172 -17.41 11.69 -14.07
C ALA A 172 -16.70 10.33 -14.05
N ALA A 173 -15.57 10.23 -13.35
CA ALA A 173 -14.85 8.96 -13.20
C ALA A 173 -15.67 7.92 -12.43
N PHE A 174 -16.37 8.31 -11.36
CA PHE A 174 -17.25 7.41 -10.61
C PHE A 174 -18.44 6.92 -11.44
N ALA A 175 -18.94 7.71 -12.38
CA ALA A 175 -20.08 7.35 -13.22
C ALA A 175 -19.71 6.45 -14.42
N ASP A 176 -18.43 6.34 -14.78
CA ASP A 176 -17.98 5.57 -15.94
C ASP A 176 -17.93 4.06 -15.65
N ASN A 177 -18.85 3.30 -16.24
CA ASN A 177 -18.90 1.85 -16.06
C ASN A 177 -17.69 1.11 -16.65
N ASP A 178 -17.10 1.63 -17.72
CA ASP A 178 -15.96 0.98 -18.37
C ASP A 178 -14.70 1.14 -17.50
N LEU A 179 -14.53 2.30 -16.85
CA LEU A 179 -13.46 2.51 -15.87
C LEU A 179 -13.52 1.49 -14.73
N TRP A 180 -14.72 1.17 -14.24
CA TRP A 180 -14.95 0.25 -13.12
C TRP A 180 -15.18 -1.21 -13.54
N ASN A 181 -15.02 -1.54 -14.82
CA ASN A 181 -15.08 -2.91 -15.33
C ASN A 181 -13.69 -3.57 -15.27
N PHE A 182 -13.23 -3.84 -14.05
CA PHE A 182 -11.99 -4.57 -13.79
C PHE A 182 -12.26 -5.81 -12.94
N THR A 183 -11.28 -6.70 -12.83
CA THR A 183 -11.37 -7.87 -11.95
C THR A 183 -10.85 -7.49 -10.55
N PRO A 184 -11.70 -7.48 -9.50
CA PRO A 184 -11.25 -7.21 -8.14
C PRO A 184 -10.26 -8.25 -7.65
N THR A 185 -9.28 -7.80 -6.86
CA THR A 185 -8.23 -8.65 -6.28
C THR A 185 -8.12 -8.43 -4.80
N VAL A 186 -7.46 -9.35 -4.10
CA VAL A 186 -6.98 -9.07 -2.74
C VAL A 186 -6.07 -7.84 -2.80
N ILE A 187 -6.28 -6.90 -1.90
CA ILE A 187 -5.45 -5.70 -1.70
C ILE A 187 -4.94 -5.67 -0.27
N HIS A 188 -3.77 -5.08 -0.09
CA HIS A 188 -3.19 -4.77 1.21
C HIS A 188 -3.98 -3.67 1.93
N GLY A 189 -4.38 -2.63 1.20
CA GLY A 189 -5.20 -1.53 1.71
C GLY A 189 -4.38 -0.39 2.34
N ASP A 190 -3.25 -0.71 2.98
CA ASP A 190 -2.36 0.26 3.66
C ASP A 190 -0.90 0.20 3.15
N VAL A 191 -0.67 0.44 1.85
CA VAL A 191 0.68 0.42 1.29
C VAL A 191 1.46 1.65 1.72
N ALA A 192 2.29 1.48 2.75
CA ALA A 192 3.18 2.51 3.26
C ALA A 192 4.55 1.90 3.60
N SER A 193 5.63 2.67 3.49
CA SER A 193 7.01 2.17 3.59
C SER A 193 7.34 1.45 4.91
N GLU A 194 6.65 1.84 5.99
CA GLU A 194 6.71 1.26 7.33
C GLU A 194 6.18 -0.18 7.39
N ASN A 195 5.28 -0.55 6.48
CA ASN A 195 4.67 -1.87 6.41
C ASN A 195 5.52 -2.87 5.60
N PHE A 196 6.58 -2.43 4.92
CA PHE A 196 7.43 -3.29 4.09
C PHE A 196 8.83 -3.37 4.69
N LEU A 197 9.13 -4.51 5.31
CA LEU A 197 10.41 -4.74 5.98
C LEU A 197 11.42 -5.39 5.04
N TRP A 198 12.66 -4.89 5.09
CA TRP A 198 13.76 -5.34 4.26
C TRP A 198 14.86 -5.98 5.10
N SER A 199 15.40 -7.10 4.61
CA SER A 199 16.54 -7.79 5.21
C SER A 199 17.41 -8.40 4.12
N ASN A 200 18.73 -8.26 4.22
CA ASN A 200 19.71 -8.80 3.27
C ASN A 200 19.39 -8.48 1.79
N GLY A 201 18.91 -7.27 1.52
CA GLY A 201 18.57 -6.84 0.16
C GLY A 201 17.22 -7.33 -0.36
N GLN A 202 16.46 -8.12 0.40
CA GLN A 202 15.17 -8.69 0.00
C GLN A 202 14.03 -8.17 0.86
N LEU A 203 12.81 -8.17 0.30
CA LEU A 203 11.58 -7.94 1.05
C LEU A 203 11.37 -9.15 1.99
N SER A 204 11.49 -8.93 3.30
CA SER A 204 11.48 -9.99 4.30
C SER A 204 10.12 -10.20 4.96
N THR A 205 9.39 -9.12 5.25
CA THR A 205 8.09 -9.21 5.92
C THR A 205 7.20 -8.06 5.49
N VAL A 206 5.91 -8.33 5.28
CA VAL A 206 4.88 -7.31 5.09
C VAL A 206 3.95 -7.30 6.31
N LEU A 207 3.71 -6.11 6.84
CA LEU A 207 2.90 -5.83 8.04
C LEU A 207 1.61 -5.09 7.65
N GLY A 208 0.64 -4.96 8.54
CA GLY A 208 -0.42 -3.95 8.35
C GLY A 208 -1.62 -4.37 7.49
N PHE A 209 -1.91 -5.67 7.43
CA PHE A 209 -3.07 -6.23 6.69
C PHE A 209 -4.45 -5.92 7.31
N GLY A 210 -4.56 -4.96 8.23
CA GLY A 210 -5.81 -4.62 8.89
C GLY A 210 -6.82 -3.89 8.00
N GLU A 211 -6.36 -3.30 6.88
CA GLU A 211 -7.22 -2.71 5.84
C GLU A 211 -7.41 -3.62 4.61
N ALA A 212 -6.97 -4.88 4.69
CA ALA A 212 -7.06 -5.79 3.57
C ALA A 212 -8.52 -6.06 3.18
N ALA A 213 -8.76 -6.15 1.87
CA ALA A 213 -10.06 -6.40 1.29
C ALA A 213 -9.90 -7.05 -0.09
N VAL A 214 -11.02 -7.41 -0.71
CA VAL A 214 -11.06 -7.65 -2.17
C VAL A 214 -11.64 -6.41 -2.82
N GLY A 215 -10.89 -5.78 -3.72
CA GLY A 215 -11.23 -4.48 -4.29
C GLY A 215 -10.34 -4.08 -5.46
N ASP A 216 -10.20 -2.77 -5.67
CA ASP A 216 -9.40 -2.22 -6.75
C ASP A 216 -7.89 -2.26 -6.45
N PRO A 217 -7.07 -2.99 -7.23
CA PRO A 217 -5.62 -2.98 -7.05
C PRO A 217 -5.00 -1.58 -7.15
N ALA A 218 -5.68 -0.61 -7.79
CA ALA A 218 -5.26 0.78 -7.79
C ALA A 218 -5.06 1.37 -6.38
N ARG A 219 -5.78 0.86 -5.37
CA ARG A 219 -5.63 1.27 -3.95
C ARG A 219 -4.19 1.21 -3.47
N ASP A 220 -3.53 0.10 -3.79
CA ASP A 220 -2.18 -0.22 -3.37
C ASP A 220 -1.14 0.42 -4.29
N LEU A 221 -1.44 0.55 -5.59
CA LEU A 221 -0.53 1.12 -6.57
C LEU A 221 -0.43 2.65 -6.50
N ALA A 222 -1.48 3.34 -6.08
CA ALA A 222 -1.52 4.81 -6.02
C ALA A 222 -0.42 5.41 -5.13
N GLN A 223 -0.01 4.70 -4.07
CA GLN A 223 1.03 5.17 -3.15
C GLN A 223 2.41 5.17 -3.82
N LEU A 224 2.61 4.39 -4.87
CA LEU A 224 3.88 4.27 -5.58
C LEU A 224 4.07 5.35 -6.65
N LEU A 225 3.10 6.27 -6.83
CA LEU A 225 3.27 7.44 -7.70
C LEU A 225 4.29 8.46 -7.16
N GLU A 226 4.82 8.25 -5.95
CA GLU A 226 5.92 9.03 -5.37
C GLU A 226 7.30 8.67 -5.97
N LEU A 227 7.41 7.47 -6.55
CA LEU A 227 8.63 6.98 -7.19
C LEU A 227 9.00 7.86 -8.39
N ASP A 228 10.30 7.95 -8.68
CA ASP A 228 10.77 8.59 -9.91
C ASP A 228 10.50 7.74 -11.16
N ASP A 229 10.79 8.27 -12.36
CA ASP A 229 10.50 7.59 -13.63
C ASP A 229 11.19 6.22 -13.76
N ALA A 230 12.44 6.12 -13.30
CA ALA A 230 13.22 4.90 -13.41
C ALA A 230 12.74 3.85 -12.40
N GLU A 231 12.43 4.28 -11.18
CA GLU A 231 11.85 3.47 -10.12
C GLU A 231 10.45 2.98 -10.50
N TRP A 232 9.56 3.87 -10.96
CA TRP A 232 8.21 3.52 -11.41
C TRP A 232 8.24 2.51 -12.56
N THR A 233 9.11 2.73 -13.55
CA THR A 233 9.29 1.78 -14.66
C THR A 233 9.73 0.41 -14.15
N ALA A 234 10.75 0.37 -13.29
CA ALA A 234 11.23 -0.89 -12.73
C ALA A 234 10.17 -1.60 -11.87
N PHE A 235 9.40 -0.84 -11.10
CA PHE A 235 8.29 -1.32 -10.30
C PHE A 235 7.20 -1.94 -11.18
N ILE A 236 6.66 -1.17 -12.12
CA ILE A 236 5.50 -1.57 -12.91
C ILE A 236 5.82 -2.75 -13.83
N GLU A 237 7.00 -2.77 -14.45
CA GLU A 237 7.47 -3.93 -15.22
C GLU A 237 7.49 -5.20 -14.37
N SER A 238 8.02 -5.13 -13.15
CA SER A 238 8.09 -6.30 -12.26
C SER A 238 6.71 -6.73 -11.76
N TYR A 239 5.82 -5.78 -11.51
CA TYR A 239 4.44 -6.00 -11.10
C TYR A 239 3.65 -6.68 -12.22
N GLU A 240 3.62 -6.12 -13.42
CA GLU A 240 2.91 -6.66 -14.60
C GLU A 240 3.43 -8.06 -14.97
N ASN A 241 4.75 -8.26 -14.97
CA ASN A 241 5.35 -9.57 -15.23
C ASN A 241 4.89 -10.64 -14.21
N THR A 242 4.66 -10.24 -12.96
CA THR A 242 4.18 -11.15 -11.91
C THR A 242 2.67 -11.36 -11.98
N ARG A 243 1.91 -10.34 -12.39
CA ARG A 243 0.47 -10.45 -12.64
C ARG A 243 0.15 -11.25 -13.90
N GLY A 244 1.07 -11.29 -14.87
CA GLY A 244 0.92 -12.00 -16.14
C GLY A 244 0.14 -11.22 -17.20
N PHE A 245 -0.05 -9.91 -17.03
CA PHE A 245 -0.69 -9.02 -17.99
C PHE A 245 -0.21 -7.58 -17.81
N GLN A 246 -0.35 -6.77 -18.86
CA GLN A 246 -0.04 -5.34 -18.83
C GLN A 246 -1.26 -4.53 -18.40
N LEU A 247 -1.05 -3.48 -17.63
CA LEU A 247 -2.11 -2.57 -17.23
C LEU A 247 -2.60 -1.76 -18.44
N SER A 248 -3.91 -1.56 -18.48
CA SER A 248 -4.59 -0.71 -19.44
C SER A 248 -4.59 0.75 -19.00
N ASP A 249 -4.94 1.66 -19.92
CA ASP A 249 -5.14 3.08 -19.59
C ASP A 249 -6.19 3.27 -18.48
N ALA A 250 -7.24 2.45 -18.48
CA ALA A 250 -8.27 2.48 -17.43
C ALA A 250 -7.69 2.13 -16.05
N ASP A 251 -6.74 1.19 -15.98
CA ASP A 251 -6.06 0.86 -14.72
C ASP A 251 -5.23 2.04 -14.23
N PHE A 252 -4.44 2.68 -15.11
CA PHE A 252 -3.67 3.88 -14.76
C PHE A 252 -4.58 5.04 -14.32
N ASN A 253 -5.72 5.25 -14.99
CA ASN A 253 -6.67 6.27 -14.59
C ASN A 253 -7.27 6.01 -13.20
N ARG A 254 -7.50 4.74 -12.81
CA ARG A 254 -7.92 4.41 -11.44
C ARG A 254 -6.81 4.61 -10.41
N ILE A 255 -5.55 4.35 -10.75
CA ILE A 255 -4.39 4.64 -9.90
C ILE A 255 -4.32 6.15 -9.60
N VAL A 256 -4.44 6.97 -10.64
CA VAL A 256 -4.45 8.44 -10.51
C VAL A 256 -5.65 8.90 -9.68
N LEU A 257 -6.86 8.45 -10.00
CA LEU A 257 -8.08 8.80 -9.25
C LEU A 257 -7.94 8.46 -7.76
N THR A 258 -7.39 7.29 -7.46
CA THR A 258 -7.17 6.82 -6.09
C THR A 258 -6.17 7.70 -5.33
N SER A 259 -5.12 8.16 -6.02
CA SER A 259 -4.14 9.10 -5.48
C SER A 259 -4.77 10.46 -5.21
N GLU A 260 -5.54 11.00 -6.17
CA GLU A 260 -6.28 12.25 -6.00
C GLU A 260 -7.25 12.17 -4.79
N MET A 261 -7.96 11.04 -4.66
CA MET A 261 -8.87 10.76 -3.53
C MET A 261 -8.16 10.54 -2.18
N ALA A 262 -6.84 10.40 -2.14
CA ALA A 262 -6.11 10.33 -0.87
C ALA A 262 -6.21 11.65 -0.08
N ILE A 263 -6.28 12.80 -0.77
CA ILE A 263 -6.48 14.11 -0.15
C ILE A 263 -7.85 14.18 0.55
N VAL A 264 -8.88 13.59 -0.07
CA VAL A 264 -10.23 13.49 0.52
C VAL A 264 -10.21 12.67 1.80
N ARG A 265 -9.49 11.53 1.82
CA ARG A 265 -9.33 10.71 3.02
C ARG A 265 -8.55 11.43 4.13
N TRP A 266 -7.49 12.16 3.77
CA TRP A 266 -6.71 12.98 4.71
C TRP A 266 -7.55 14.09 5.35
N LEU A 267 -8.38 14.77 4.54
CA LEU A 267 -9.35 15.75 5.02
C LEU A 267 -10.32 15.14 6.04
N LEU A 268 -10.95 14.01 5.71
CA LEU A 268 -11.91 13.34 6.58
C LEU A 268 -11.26 12.82 7.88
N TYR A 269 -9.98 12.43 7.82
CA TYR A 269 -9.19 12.12 9.00
C TYR A 269 -9.01 13.36 9.89
N GLY A 270 -8.65 14.51 9.33
CA GLY A 270 -8.55 15.79 10.05
C GLY A 270 -9.86 16.20 10.73
N VAL A 271 -10.99 16.04 10.03
CA VAL A 271 -12.33 16.30 10.59
C VAL A 271 -12.62 15.40 11.79
N ARG A 272 -12.40 14.08 11.65
CA ARG A 272 -12.65 13.08 12.70
C ARG A 272 -11.77 13.28 13.94
N THR A 273 -10.53 13.70 13.74
CA THR A 273 -9.56 13.96 14.82
C THR A 273 -9.65 15.38 15.38
N HIS A 274 -10.56 16.20 14.86
CA HIS A 274 -10.70 17.62 15.20
C HIS A 274 -9.40 18.41 15.00
N SER A 275 -8.58 18.00 14.02
CA SER A 275 -7.32 18.66 13.68
C SER A 275 -7.53 19.73 12.61
N GLU A 276 -7.59 20.98 13.05
CA GLU A 276 -7.67 22.15 12.18
C GLU A 276 -6.44 22.28 11.27
N GLU A 277 -5.27 21.86 11.74
CA GLU A 277 -4.04 21.83 10.96
C GLU A 277 -4.17 20.90 9.75
N ILE A 278 -4.60 19.65 9.98
CA ILE A 278 -4.82 18.66 8.92
C ILE A 278 -5.91 19.12 7.96
N ARG A 279 -6.99 19.72 8.49
CA ARG A 279 -8.09 20.21 7.64
C ARG A 279 -7.62 21.32 6.69
N ASN A 280 -6.86 22.29 7.21
CA ASN A 280 -6.35 23.40 6.40
C ASN A 280 -5.31 22.93 5.37
N ASP A 281 -4.44 22.01 5.76
CA ASP A 281 -3.46 21.36 4.88
C ASP A 281 -4.16 20.63 3.72
N ALA A 282 -5.18 19.82 4.00
CA ALA A 282 -5.94 19.13 2.96
C ALA A 282 -6.67 20.09 2.02
N VAL A 283 -7.22 21.21 2.52
CA VAL A 283 -7.85 22.24 1.68
C VAL A 283 -6.82 22.90 0.75
N GLN A 284 -5.60 23.17 1.24
CA GLN A 284 -4.53 23.68 0.42
C GLN A 284 -4.13 22.68 -0.68
N MET A 285 -3.96 21.40 -0.32
CA MET A 285 -3.66 20.32 -1.28
C MET A 285 -4.74 20.18 -2.36
N LEU A 286 -6.03 20.33 -2.01
CA LEU A 286 -7.12 20.35 -2.98
C LEU A 286 -6.99 21.55 -3.94
N GLY A 287 -6.57 22.71 -3.45
CA GLY A 287 -6.29 23.88 -4.29
C GLY A 287 -5.15 23.64 -5.27
N ASP A 288 -4.02 23.14 -4.77
CA ASP A 288 -2.83 22.82 -5.57
C ASP A 288 -3.15 21.76 -6.63
N LEU A 289 -3.87 20.70 -6.25
CA LEU A 289 -4.31 19.66 -7.19
C LEU A 289 -5.28 20.24 -8.23
N ALA A 290 -6.19 21.12 -7.83
CA ALA A 290 -7.12 21.75 -8.76
C ALA A 290 -6.41 22.59 -9.83
N ASP A 291 -5.27 23.20 -9.51
CA ASP A 291 -4.47 23.94 -10.48
C ASP A 291 -3.62 23.02 -11.38
N GLN A 292 -3.14 21.89 -10.85
CA GLN A 292 -2.45 20.88 -11.64
C GLN A 292 -3.36 20.24 -12.70
N VAL A 293 -4.54 19.75 -12.30
CA VAL A 293 -5.42 18.98 -13.21
C VAL A 293 -6.01 19.81 -14.35
N ARG A 294 -5.92 21.16 -14.31
CA ARG A 294 -6.41 22.04 -15.40
C ARG A 294 -5.77 21.72 -16.74
N TRP A 295 -4.55 21.20 -16.72
CA TRP A 295 -3.73 20.90 -17.89
C TRP A 295 -3.66 19.41 -18.21
N GLU A 296 -4.26 18.57 -17.36
CA GLU A 296 -4.28 17.14 -17.53
C GLU A 296 -5.48 16.67 -18.35
N PRO A 297 -5.36 15.56 -19.11
CA PRO A 297 -6.49 14.95 -19.77
C PRO A 297 -7.53 14.47 -18.73
N PRO A 298 -8.81 14.35 -19.12
CA PRO A 298 -9.81 13.75 -18.24
C PRO A 298 -9.47 12.27 -17.97
N LEU A 299 -9.83 11.77 -16.78
CA LEU A 299 -9.64 10.36 -16.38
C LEU A 299 -10.50 9.38 -17.18
N THR A 300 -11.56 9.90 -17.80
CA THR A 300 -12.49 9.11 -18.59
C THR A 300 -12.79 9.85 -19.87
N GLU A 301 -13.03 9.11 -20.95
CA GLU A 301 -13.49 9.74 -22.17
C GLU A 301 -14.87 10.35 -21.94
N PRO A 302 -15.15 11.56 -22.47
CA PRO A 302 -16.49 12.11 -22.38
C PRO A 302 -17.46 11.16 -23.09
N ALA A 303 -18.48 10.71 -22.37
CA ALA A 303 -19.53 9.87 -22.92
C ALA A 303 -20.04 10.48 -24.24
N SER A 304 -19.89 9.73 -25.34
CA SER A 304 -20.41 10.17 -26.63
C SER A 304 -21.91 10.48 -26.48
N PRO A 305 -22.39 11.67 -26.88
CA PRO A 305 -23.81 12.00 -26.80
C PRO A 305 -24.56 11.12 -27.80
N GLY A 306 -25.01 9.94 -27.38
CA GLY A 306 -25.65 8.99 -28.31
C GLY A 306 -26.11 7.63 -27.81
N THR A 307 -25.73 7.17 -26.61
CA THR A 307 -26.17 5.85 -26.13
C THR A 307 -26.91 5.99 -24.80
N ALA A 308 -28.22 6.17 -24.88
CA ALA A 308 -29.10 5.90 -23.75
C ALA A 308 -29.01 4.40 -23.41
N PRO A 309 -28.87 4.00 -22.13
CA PRO A 309 -28.90 2.59 -21.79
C PRO A 309 -30.29 2.01 -22.09
N ALA A 310 -30.33 0.88 -22.79
CA ALA A 310 -31.56 0.13 -23.00
C ALA A 310 -32.10 -0.35 -21.63
N PRO A 311 -33.43 -0.37 -21.42
CA PRO A 311 -34.01 -0.83 -20.16
C PRO A 311 -33.66 -2.31 -19.96
N GLN A 312 -32.91 -2.61 -18.90
CA GLN A 312 -32.59 -3.99 -18.52
C GLN A 312 -33.81 -4.64 -17.88
N THR A 313 -34.18 -5.82 -18.37
CA THR A 313 -35.25 -6.64 -17.81
C THR A 313 -34.68 -7.44 -16.64
N GLU A 314 -35.18 -7.22 -15.43
CA GLU A 314 -34.81 -7.97 -14.23
C GLU A 314 -35.09 -9.46 -14.41
N VAL A 315 -34.06 -10.30 -14.31
CA VAL A 315 -34.23 -11.75 -14.13
C VAL A 315 -34.13 -12.05 -12.64
N GLN A 316 -35.29 -12.29 -12.01
CA GLN A 316 -35.39 -12.71 -10.61
C GLN A 316 -35.01 -14.19 -10.48
N GLY A 317 -33.78 -14.46 -10.03
CA GLY A 317 -33.39 -15.73 -9.40
C GLY A 317 -33.47 -15.61 -7.87
N PRO A 318 -33.65 -16.71 -7.13
CA PRO A 318 -33.86 -16.65 -5.69
C PRO A 318 -32.59 -16.18 -4.98
N VAL A 319 -32.61 -14.94 -4.51
CA VAL A 319 -31.63 -14.38 -3.57
C VAL A 319 -32.01 -14.87 -2.18
N THR A 320 -31.13 -15.64 -1.54
CA THR A 320 -31.20 -15.83 -0.08
C THR A 320 -30.86 -14.49 0.56
N VAL A 321 -31.91 -13.77 0.99
CA VAL A 321 -31.79 -12.54 1.75
C VAL A 321 -31.19 -12.88 3.11
N ILE A 322 -29.89 -12.62 3.27
CA ILE A 322 -29.33 -12.39 4.60
C ILE A 322 -29.75 -10.96 4.95
N GLU A 323 -30.59 -10.80 5.97
CA GLU A 323 -31.02 -9.49 6.44
C GLU A 323 -29.80 -8.63 6.84
N PRO A 324 -29.83 -7.31 6.57
CA PRO A 324 -28.70 -6.42 6.83
C PRO A 324 -28.61 -6.15 8.35
N ALA A 325 -27.87 -7.00 9.06
CA ALA A 325 -27.38 -6.65 10.38
C ALA A 325 -26.27 -5.61 10.21
N ALA A 326 -26.63 -4.35 10.45
CA ALA A 326 -25.76 -3.18 10.59
C ALA A 326 -24.71 -3.02 9.48
N MET A 327 -24.91 -2.02 8.61
CA MET A 327 -23.78 -1.39 7.91
C MET A 327 -22.78 -0.97 8.98
N ALA A 328 -21.74 -1.78 9.19
CA ALA A 328 -20.53 -1.33 9.84
C ALA A 328 -20.05 -0.18 8.97
N GLN A 329 -20.17 1.04 9.50
CA GLN A 329 -19.42 2.19 9.05
C GLN A 329 -17.95 1.78 9.19
N THR A 330 -17.40 1.13 8.17
CA THR A 330 -15.97 0.87 8.04
C THR A 330 -15.37 2.18 7.55
N ILE A 331 -15.26 3.10 8.50
CA ILE A 331 -14.54 4.35 8.36
C ILE A 331 -13.06 3.96 8.29
N PRO A 332 -12.37 4.22 7.17
CA PRO A 332 -10.98 3.79 7.00
C PRO A 332 -10.07 4.43 8.05
N ALA A 333 -8.99 3.72 8.39
CA ALA A 333 -7.88 4.21 9.21
C ALA A 333 -7.23 5.44 8.54
N PRO A 334 -6.27 6.12 9.18
CA PRO A 334 -5.49 7.14 8.50
C PRO A 334 -4.92 6.57 7.19
N ALA A 335 -5.24 7.21 6.07
CA ALA A 335 -4.40 7.08 4.89
C ALA A 335 -3.08 7.83 5.21
N PRO A 336 -1.92 7.33 4.75
CA PRO A 336 -0.69 8.13 4.79
C PRO A 336 -0.94 9.48 4.12
N ALA A 337 -0.22 10.52 4.56
CA ALA A 337 -0.32 11.84 3.97
C ALA A 337 -0.20 11.72 2.44
N PRO A 338 -1.10 12.36 1.67
CA PRO A 338 -1.16 12.16 0.23
C PRO A 338 0.18 12.55 -0.41
N VAL A 339 0.73 11.66 -1.22
CA VAL A 339 1.95 11.93 -1.99
C VAL A 339 1.61 12.79 -3.20
N SER A 340 2.44 13.80 -3.51
CA SER A 340 2.29 14.58 -4.75
C SER A 340 2.62 13.68 -5.95
N PRO A 341 1.68 13.44 -6.89
CA PRO A 341 1.93 12.57 -8.03
C PRO A 341 2.98 13.21 -8.95
N LYS A 342 4.12 12.54 -9.13
CA LYS A 342 5.13 12.97 -10.13
C LYS A 342 4.90 12.33 -11.51
N ASN A 343 4.29 11.14 -11.54
CA ASN A 343 4.43 10.23 -12.69
C ASN A 343 3.10 9.73 -13.30
N ALA A 344 2.04 10.54 -13.24
CA ALA A 344 0.78 10.22 -13.91
C ALA A 344 0.77 10.73 -15.37
N SER A 345 1.19 9.92 -16.34
CA SER A 345 0.88 10.17 -17.75
C SER A 345 0.65 8.85 -18.49
N PRO A 346 -0.43 8.73 -19.31
CA PRO A 346 -0.61 7.58 -20.18
C PRO A 346 0.46 7.61 -21.27
N ALA A 347 1.31 6.59 -21.30
CA ALA A 347 2.34 6.44 -22.31
C ALA A 347 1.66 6.12 -23.66
N ASN A 348 1.66 7.10 -24.56
CA ASN A 348 1.23 6.92 -25.95
C ASN A 348 2.19 5.95 -26.65
N GLY A 349 1.85 4.65 -26.65
CA GLY A 349 2.62 3.60 -27.29
C GLY A 349 1.86 2.99 -28.47
N SER A 350 2.12 3.45 -29.68
CA SER A 350 1.88 2.63 -30.88
C SER A 350 3.07 2.68 -31.84
N PRO A 351 3.35 1.58 -32.56
CA PRO A 351 4.69 1.21 -32.95
C PRO A 351 5.07 1.78 -34.32
N ALA A 352 6.29 2.31 -34.45
CA ALA A 352 6.83 2.71 -35.73
C ALA A 352 8.17 2.01 -36.01
N ASN A 353 8.03 0.87 -36.68
CA ASN A 353 8.76 0.46 -37.88
C ASN A 353 10.29 0.34 -37.83
N ALA A 354 10.72 -0.92 -37.96
CA ALA A 354 12.04 -1.28 -38.45
C ALA A 354 12.27 -0.74 -39.87
N ALA A 355 13.36 0.00 -40.06
CA ALA A 355 14.01 0.15 -41.35
C ALA A 355 15.52 0.04 -41.15
N ALA A 356 16.08 -0.99 -41.78
CA ALA A 356 17.50 -1.22 -41.89
C ALA A 356 18.12 -0.19 -42.84
N GLU A 357 19.25 0.41 -42.46
CA GLU A 357 20.29 0.82 -43.41
C GLU A 357 21.67 0.48 -42.84
N THR A 358 22.36 -0.37 -43.59
CA THR A 358 23.77 -0.74 -43.49
C THR A 358 24.67 0.31 -44.17
N SER A 359 25.96 0.26 -43.81
CA SER A 359 27.17 0.86 -44.46
C SER A 359 27.68 2.11 -43.72
N ALA A 360 28.96 2.32 -43.43
CA ALA A 360 30.19 1.64 -43.83
C ALA A 360 31.33 1.94 -42.83
N GLU A 361 32.39 1.13 -42.96
CA GLU A 361 33.74 1.17 -42.40
C GLU A 361 34.48 2.53 -42.32
N THR A 362 35.60 2.43 -41.59
CA THR A 362 36.85 3.22 -41.54
C THR A 362 37.00 4.06 -40.27
N GLY A 363 38.10 3.98 -39.51
CA GLY A 363 39.36 3.26 -39.69
C GLY A 363 40.07 3.05 -38.36
N ALA A 364 40.99 2.11 -38.38
CA ALA A 364 41.92 1.80 -37.31
C ALA A 364 42.98 2.89 -37.15
N GLU A 365 43.40 3.14 -35.91
CA GLU A 365 44.80 3.47 -35.63
C GLU A 365 45.18 2.83 -34.29
N THR A 366 46.21 1.99 -34.38
CA THR A 366 46.94 1.30 -33.31
C THR A 366 48.08 2.20 -32.82
N ASP A 367 48.46 2.04 -31.55
CA ASP A 367 49.84 1.88 -31.05
C ASP A 367 49.80 2.06 -29.51
N ALA A 368 49.93 1.01 -28.67
CA ALA A 368 51.05 0.12 -28.38
C ALA A 368 51.77 0.52 -27.07
N GLU A 369 51.86 -0.48 -26.16
CA GLU A 369 52.95 -0.73 -25.18
C GLU A 369 53.19 0.31 -24.07
N THR A 370 53.08 0.01 -22.77
CA THR A 370 53.85 -1.01 -22.03
C THR A 370 53.34 -1.10 -20.58
N SER A 371 53.49 -2.26 -19.96
CA SER A 371 53.48 -2.55 -18.51
C SER A 371 54.67 -3.50 -18.26
N PRO A 372 54.98 -3.98 -17.03
CA PRO A 372 54.83 -3.46 -15.65
C PRO A 372 56.17 -3.61 -14.86
N GLU A 373 56.21 -3.31 -13.54
CA GLU A 373 56.95 -4.06 -12.48
C GLU A 373 56.93 -3.28 -11.13
N THR A 374 56.28 -3.77 -10.06
CA THR A 374 56.75 -4.64 -8.94
C THR A 374 57.61 -3.98 -7.83
N GLY A 375 57.26 -4.29 -6.57
CA GLY A 375 58.08 -4.09 -5.36
C GLY A 375 57.19 -3.76 -4.14
N VAL A 376 56.60 -4.73 -3.42
CA VAL A 376 57.16 -5.53 -2.30
C VAL A 376 57.53 -4.71 -1.05
N GLU A 377 56.76 -4.97 0.02
CA GLU A 377 56.89 -4.78 1.50
C GLU A 377 58.30 -5.01 2.13
N PRO A 378 58.58 -4.91 3.48
CA PRO A 378 57.67 -4.98 4.67
C PRO A 378 58.02 -4.15 5.96
N GLU A 379 57.09 -4.27 6.94
CA GLU A 379 57.24 -4.34 8.42
C GLU A 379 57.96 -3.26 9.28
N LYS A 380 57.29 -2.77 10.35
CA LYS A 380 57.47 -3.22 11.75
C LYS A 380 56.67 -2.43 12.82
N SER A 381 55.91 -3.20 13.63
CA SER A 381 55.94 -3.27 15.11
C SER A 381 55.44 -2.13 16.03
N ALA A 382 54.22 -2.33 16.56
CA ALA A 382 53.80 -2.41 17.98
C ALA A 382 54.33 -1.46 19.08
N LYS A 383 53.39 -0.76 19.80
CA LYS A 383 53.00 -0.95 21.24
C LYS A 383 52.24 0.27 21.83
N ASN A 384 50.99 0.04 22.27
CA ASN A 384 50.25 0.43 23.52
C ASN A 384 50.73 1.60 24.45
N PRO A 385 49.91 2.04 25.47
CA PRO A 385 48.48 2.37 25.55
C PRO A 385 48.17 3.65 26.39
N SER A 386 46.88 3.99 26.56
CA SER A 386 46.22 4.75 27.65
C SER A 386 46.76 6.11 28.15
N ALA A 387 45.93 7.15 27.99
CA ALA A 387 45.39 7.98 29.08
C ALA A 387 44.04 8.56 28.64
#